data_AF-A0A2U1Q5A3-F1
#
_entry.id   AF-A0A2U1Q5A3-F1
#
_cell.length_a   1.000
_cell.length_b   1.000
_cell.length_c   1.000
_cell.angle_alpha   90.00
_cell.angle_beta   90.00
_cell.angle_gamma   90.00
#
_symmetry.space_group_name_H-M   'P 1'
#
loop_
_entity.id
_entity.type
_entity.pdbx_description
1 polymer ?
#
loop_
_entity_poly.entity_id
_entity_poly.type
_entity_poly.pdbx_seq_one_letter_code
_entity_poly.pdbx_strand_id
1 'polypeptide(L)'
;MSNSLFDLFINKKSAKIIWETLEKKYGADDAGKKKYVAGNWLWFQMVDDKPIMEQVHVYENLVTEVLNEGMEMCEILQANVLLEKFPPLWNDYRNQLKHKKRDLSLQELISHMRTLAT
;
A
#
# COMPACT_ATOMS: atom_id res chain seq x y z
N MET A 1 -14.51 -14.71 35.79
CA MET A 1 -14.27 -14.17 34.45
C MET A 1 -14.00 -15.36 33.53
N SER A 2 -14.91 -15.71 32.63
CA SER A 2 -14.66 -16.76 31.63
C SER A 2 -13.86 -16.15 30.49
N ASN A 3 -12.70 -16.73 30.20
CA ASN A 3 -11.89 -16.30 29.08
C ASN A 3 -12.34 -17.12 27.87
N SER A 4 -13.43 -16.69 27.24
CA SER A 4 -14.15 -17.47 26.22
C SER A 4 -13.25 -17.91 25.06
N LEU A 5 -12.21 -17.14 24.76
CA LEU A 5 -11.14 -17.46 23.81
C LEU A 5 -10.30 -18.66 24.28
N PHE A 6 -9.90 -18.66 25.55
CA PHE A 6 -9.12 -19.75 26.15
C PHE A 6 -9.91 -21.06 26.15
N ASP A 7 -11.18 -21.03 26.56
CA ASP A 7 -12.05 -22.21 26.61
C ASP A 7 -12.32 -22.81 25.21
N LEU A 8 -12.31 -21.97 24.16
CA LEU A 8 -12.52 -22.40 22.77
C LEU A 8 -11.29 -23.10 22.17
N PHE A 9 -10.09 -22.72 22.63
CA PHE A 9 -8.84 -23.15 22.02
C PHE A 9 -8.01 -24.10 22.89
N ILE A 10 -8.32 -24.26 24.18
CA ILE A 10 -7.60 -25.17 25.10
C ILE A 10 -7.61 -26.63 24.65
N ASN A 11 -8.63 -27.05 23.90
CA ASN A 11 -8.76 -28.41 23.37
C ASN A 11 -8.06 -28.60 22.01
N LYS A 12 -7.40 -27.56 21.46
CA LYS A 12 -6.68 -27.66 20.19
C LYS A 12 -5.25 -28.13 20.40
N LYS A 13 -4.85 -29.15 19.64
CA LYS A 13 -3.58 -29.88 19.82
C LYS A 13 -2.32 -29.12 19.36
N SER A 14 -2.46 -28.01 18.64
CA SER A 14 -1.32 -27.20 18.19
C SER A 14 -1.72 -25.78 17.82
N ALA A 15 -0.75 -24.87 17.87
CA ALA A 15 -0.89 -23.49 17.39
C ALA A 15 -1.30 -23.43 15.91
N LYS A 16 -0.83 -24.38 15.09
CA LYS A 16 -1.22 -24.51 13.67
C LYS A 16 -2.72 -24.72 13.50
N ILE A 17 -3.32 -25.63 14.27
CA ILE A 17 -4.77 -25.90 14.19
C ILE A 17 -5.59 -24.69 14.66
N ILE A 18 -5.09 -23.96 15.67
CA ILE A 18 -5.72 -22.71 16.13
C ILE A 18 -5.70 -21.67 15.00
N TRP A 19 -4.54 -21.47 14.37
CA TRP A 19 -4.37 -20.55 13.24
C TRP A 19 -5.29 -20.90 12.06
N GLU A 20 -5.28 -22.15 11.59
CA GLU A 20 -6.15 -22.61 10.50
C GLU A 20 -7.64 -22.47 10.83
N THR A 21 -8.03 -22.69 12.10
CA THR A 21 -9.44 -22.51 12.54
C THR A 21 -9.85 -21.04 12.51
N LEU A 22 -8.97 -20.14 12.96
CA LEU A 22 -9.20 -18.70 12.93
C LEU A 22 -9.24 -18.18 11.49
N GLU A 23 -8.29 -18.60 10.66
CA GLU A 23 -8.24 -18.26 9.23
C GLU A 23 -9.45 -18.80 8.48
N LYS A 24 -9.94 -20.00 8.78
CA LYS A 24 -11.19 -20.50 8.19
C LYS A 24 -12.42 -19.71 8.64
N LYS A 25 -12.46 -19.26 9.89
CA LYS A 25 -13.62 -18.58 10.49
C LYS A 25 -13.66 -17.08 10.17
N TYR A 26 -12.50 -16.45 10.01
CA TYR A 26 -12.35 -15.00 9.88
C TYR A 26 -11.47 -14.57 8.70
N GLY A 27 -10.74 -15.49 8.08
CA GLY A 27 -9.83 -15.19 6.97
C GLY A 27 -10.52 -14.98 5.62
N ALA A 28 -11.82 -15.22 5.54
CA ALA A 28 -12.62 -15.07 4.32
C ALA A 28 -13.48 -13.79 4.36
N ASP A 29 -12.84 -12.67 4.09
CA ASP A 29 -13.44 -11.70 3.17
C ASP A 29 -12.34 -11.23 2.22
N ASP A 30 -12.10 -12.02 1.17
CA ASP A 30 -11.20 -11.66 0.06
C ASP A 30 -11.61 -10.30 -0.54
N ALA A 31 -12.92 -10.03 -0.64
CA ALA A 31 -13.41 -8.74 -1.07
C ALA A 31 -13.13 -7.63 -0.03
N GLY A 32 -13.19 -7.95 1.26
CA GLY A 32 -12.88 -7.05 2.37
C GLY A 32 -11.40 -6.67 2.44
N LYS A 33 -10.50 -7.65 2.27
CA LYS A 33 -9.06 -7.42 2.18
C LYS A 33 -8.70 -6.57 0.97
N LYS A 34 -9.25 -6.91 -0.21
CA LYS A 34 -9.10 -6.11 -1.43
C LYS A 34 -9.55 -4.66 -1.24
N LYS A 35 -10.74 -4.45 -0.65
CA LYS A 35 -11.25 -3.11 -0.32
C LYS A 35 -10.35 -2.38 0.66
N TYR A 36 -9.81 -3.07 1.66
CA TYR A 36 -8.96 -2.48 2.69
C TYR A 36 -7.61 -2.03 2.12
N VAL A 37 -6.89 -2.90 1.39
CA VAL A 37 -5.59 -2.53 0.80
C VAL A 37 -5.74 -1.45 -0.27
N ALA A 38 -6.81 -1.51 -1.09
CA ALA A 38 -7.12 -0.45 -2.04
C ALA A 38 -7.41 0.89 -1.32
N GLY A 39 -8.16 0.85 -0.22
CA GLY A 39 -8.42 2.01 0.63
C GLY A 39 -7.13 2.60 1.22
N ASN A 40 -6.25 1.76 1.76
CA ASN A 40 -4.97 2.20 2.32
C ASN A 40 -4.09 2.89 1.26
N TRP A 41 -3.99 2.31 0.07
CA TRP A 41 -3.25 2.90 -1.04
C TRP A 41 -3.83 4.26 -1.45
N LEU A 42 -5.16 4.35 -1.57
CA LEU A 42 -5.84 5.60 -1.95
C LEU A 42 -5.80 6.67 -0.86
N TRP A 43 -5.80 6.30 0.42
CA TRP A 43 -5.76 7.26 1.54
C TRP A 43 -4.36 7.69 1.96
N PHE A 44 -3.33 6.98 1.52
CA PHE A 44 -1.95 7.39 1.75
C PHE A 44 -1.72 8.83 1.24
N GLN A 45 -1.00 9.63 2.02
CA GLN A 45 -0.63 11.01 1.71
C GLN A 45 0.81 11.24 2.17
N MET A 46 1.60 11.94 1.36
CA MET A 46 2.93 12.35 1.77
C MET A 46 2.86 13.66 2.56
N VAL A 47 3.87 13.86 3.40
CA VAL A 47 4.02 15.02 4.26
C VAL A 47 5.42 15.62 4.08
N ASP A 48 5.51 16.93 4.27
CA ASP A 48 6.75 17.70 4.04
C ASP A 48 7.84 17.42 5.10
N ASP A 49 7.48 16.91 6.27
CA ASP A 49 8.37 16.69 7.41
C ASP A 49 9.15 15.37 7.36
N LYS A 50 8.95 14.55 6.31
CA LYS A 50 9.62 13.27 6.11
C LYS A 50 10.40 13.23 4.81
N PRO A 51 11.54 12.50 4.75
CA PRO A 51 12.26 12.31 3.51
C PRO A 51 11.36 11.72 2.42
N ILE A 52 11.37 12.34 1.23
CA ILE A 52 10.49 11.95 0.13
C ILE A 52 10.68 10.47 -0.25
N MET A 53 11.92 9.98 -0.24
CA MET A 53 12.25 8.62 -0.65
C MET A 53 11.76 7.56 0.33
N GLU A 54 11.73 7.86 1.64
CA GLU A 54 11.12 6.96 2.62
C GLU A 54 9.63 6.80 2.36
N GLN A 55 8.96 7.91 2.02
CA GLN A 55 7.53 7.91 1.72
C GLN A 55 7.22 7.22 0.38
N VAL A 56 8.10 7.33 -0.62
CA VAL A 56 8.03 6.56 -1.87
C VAL A 56 8.09 5.06 -1.59
N HIS A 57 8.97 4.61 -0.69
CA HIS A 57 9.03 3.19 -0.33
C HIS A 57 7.75 2.70 0.38
N VAL A 58 7.15 3.52 1.23
CA VAL A 58 5.83 3.22 1.80
C VAL A 58 4.79 3.07 0.69
N TYR A 59 4.80 3.96 -0.30
CA TYR A 59 3.92 3.88 -1.45
C TYR A 59 4.14 2.60 -2.30
N GLU A 60 5.38 2.23 -2.60
CA GLU A 60 5.72 0.99 -3.32
C GLU A 60 5.20 -0.27 -2.59
N ASN A 61 5.28 -0.28 -1.26
CA ASN A 61 4.74 -1.37 -0.45
C ASN A 61 3.21 -1.46 -0.56
N LEU A 62 2.50 -0.32 -0.50
CA LEU A 62 1.05 -0.28 -0.66
C LEU A 62 0.59 -0.76 -2.04
N VAL A 63 1.31 -0.37 -3.10
CA VAL A 63 1.05 -0.89 -4.46
C VAL A 63 1.25 -2.40 -4.50
N THR A 64 2.32 -2.89 -3.87
CA THR A 64 2.63 -4.33 -3.81
C THR A 64 1.56 -5.11 -3.05
N GLU A 65 1.02 -4.57 -1.95
CA GLU A 65 -0.11 -5.16 -1.22
C GLU A 65 -1.36 -5.29 -2.10
N VAL A 66 -1.69 -4.24 -2.87
CA VAL A 66 -2.81 -4.25 -3.83
C VAL A 66 -2.62 -5.34 -4.89
N LEU A 67 -1.42 -5.45 -5.47
CA LEU A 67 -1.09 -6.45 -6.48
C LEU A 67 -1.10 -7.88 -5.91
N ASN A 68 -0.64 -8.07 -4.67
CA ASN A 68 -0.64 -9.38 -3.99
C ASN A 68 -2.05 -9.91 -3.71
N GLU A 69 -3.03 -9.02 -3.53
CA GLU A 69 -4.45 -9.39 -3.46
C GLU A 69 -5.04 -9.69 -4.86
N GLY A 70 -4.24 -9.72 -5.92
CA GLY A 70 -4.65 -10.11 -7.28
C GLY A 70 -5.40 -9.01 -8.04
N MET A 71 -5.32 -7.75 -7.59
CA MET A 71 -5.89 -6.62 -8.31
C MET A 71 -4.90 -6.11 -9.35
N GLU A 72 -5.17 -6.37 -10.62
CA GLU A 72 -4.35 -5.85 -11.72
C GLU A 72 -4.46 -4.32 -11.82
N MET A 73 -3.31 -3.65 -11.97
CA MET A 73 -3.24 -2.20 -12.02
C MET A 73 -2.19 -1.72 -13.01
N CYS A 74 -2.57 -0.78 -13.86
CA CYS A 74 -1.67 -0.16 -14.82
C CYS A 74 -0.55 0.65 -14.13
N GLU A 75 0.71 0.43 -14.54
CA GLU A 75 1.86 1.18 -14.01
C GLU A 75 1.74 2.70 -14.17
N ILE A 76 1.11 3.16 -15.26
CA ILE A 76 0.87 4.59 -15.50
C ILE A 76 -0.08 5.15 -14.43
N LEU A 77 -1.10 4.38 -14.02
CA LEU A 77 -2.00 4.79 -12.95
C LEU A 77 -1.25 4.85 -11.61
N GLN A 78 -0.39 3.86 -11.33
CA GLN A 78 0.45 3.87 -10.14
C GLN A 78 1.36 5.10 -10.09
N ALA A 79 1.97 5.50 -11.21
CA ALA A 79 2.79 6.71 -11.29
C ALA A 79 1.97 7.98 -11.08
N ASN A 80 0.81 8.10 -11.74
CA ASN A 80 -0.05 9.27 -11.62
C ASN A 80 -0.61 9.42 -10.20
N VAL A 81 -0.98 8.33 -9.53
CA VAL A 81 -1.42 8.40 -8.13
C VAL A 81 -0.28 8.84 -7.22
N LEU A 82 0.94 8.30 -7.37
CA LEU A 82 2.11 8.75 -6.64
C LEU A 82 2.35 10.26 -6.82
N LEU A 83 2.25 10.74 -8.05
CA LEU A 83 2.38 12.15 -8.38
C LEU A 83 1.32 13.03 -7.70
N GLU A 84 0.10 12.53 -7.56
CA GLU A 84 -0.95 13.19 -6.77
C GLU A 84 -0.71 13.16 -5.26
N LYS A 85 0.14 12.24 -4.77
CA LYS A 85 0.50 12.13 -3.34
C LYS A 85 1.62 13.06 -2.91
N PHE A 86 2.28 13.76 -3.83
CA PHE A 86 3.42 14.61 -3.50
C PHE A 86 3.05 15.68 -2.48
N PRO A 87 3.93 15.92 -1.50
CA PRO A 87 3.64 16.88 -0.46
C PRO A 87 3.77 18.32 -1.02
N PRO A 88 3.20 19.33 -0.34
CA PRO A 88 3.14 20.71 -0.83
C PRO A 88 4.47 21.29 -1.32
N LEU A 89 5.60 20.98 -0.67
CA LEU A 89 6.93 21.48 -1.08
C LEU A 89 7.39 20.94 -2.44
N TRP A 90 6.74 19.89 -2.96
CA TRP A 90 7.04 19.27 -4.26
C TRP A 90 6.06 19.69 -5.37
N ASN A 91 5.18 20.66 -5.11
CA ASN A 91 4.14 21.09 -6.07
C ASN A 91 4.70 21.59 -7.41
N ASP A 92 5.77 22.38 -7.39
CA ASP A 92 6.35 22.90 -8.63
C ASP A 92 6.89 21.77 -9.50
N TYR A 93 7.59 20.82 -8.88
CA TYR A 93 8.09 19.63 -9.57
C TYR A 93 6.94 18.74 -10.09
N ARG A 94 5.91 18.52 -9.27
CA ARG A 94 4.68 17.83 -9.70
C ARG A 94 4.07 18.50 -10.94
N ASN A 95 3.92 19.82 -10.94
CA ASN A 95 3.35 20.56 -12.06
C ASN A 95 4.20 20.45 -13.32
N GLN A 96 5.52 20.52 -13.20
CA GLN A 96 6.44 20.30 -14.32
C GLN A 96 6.23 18.91 -14.97
N LEU A 97 6.09 17.87 -14.14
CA LEU A 97 5.83 16.51 -14.63
C LEU A 97 4.46 16.37 -15.29
N LYS A 98 3.41 17.04 -14.80
CA LYS A 98 2.07 17.04 -15.42
C LYS A 98 2.05 17.63 -16.82
N HIS A 99 2.92 18.58 -17.10
CA HIS A 99 3.02 19.22 -18.42
C HIS A 99 3.87 18.41 -19.42
N LYS A 100 4.50 17.32 -18.99
CA LYS A 100 5.29 16.45 -19.86
C LYS A 100 4.35 15.67 -20.79
N LYS A 101 4.60 15.70 -22.11
CA LYS A 101 3.77 15.04 -23.14
C LYS A 101 3.89 13.51 -23.19
N ARG A 102 4.49 12.89 -22.17
CA ARG A 102 4.77 11.46 -22.14
C ARG A 102 4.39 10.91 -20.77
N ASP A 103 3.70 9.77 -20.79
CA ASP A 103 3.43 9.00 -19.59
C ASP A 103 4.72 8.41 -19.00
N LEU A 104 4.80 8.43 -17.68
CA LEU A 104 5.88 7.82 -16.92
C LEU A 104 5.38 6.54 -16.28
N SER A 105 6.20 5.49 -16.31
CA SER A 105 5.99 4.35 -15.42
C SER A 105 6.32 4.72 -13.97
N LEU A 106 5.87 3.90 -13.02
CA LEU A 106 6.18 4.12 -11.60
C LEU A 106 7.70 4.14 -11.38
N GLN A 107 8.43 3.22 -12.00
CA GLN A 107 9.88 3.13 -11.85
C GLN A 107 10.62 4.31 -12.50
N GLU A 108 10.15 4.82 -13.64
CA GLU A 108 10.72 6.02 -14.27
C GLU A 108 10.54 7.25 -13.37
N LEU A 109 9.36 7.42 -12.77
CA LEU A 109 9.09 8.51 -11.84
C LEU A 109 10.00 8.43 -10.61
N ILE A 110 10.10 7.26 -9.99
CA ILE A 110 10.94 7.03 -8.81
C ILE A 110 12.42 7.30 -9.13
N SER A 111 12.89 6.89 -10.31
CA SER A 111 14.25 7.17 -10.76
C SER A 111 14.54 8.67 -10.85
N HIS A 112 13.63 9.46 -11.44
CA HIS A 112 13.79 10.93 -11.46
C HIS A 112 13.82 11.54 -10.06
N MET A 113 12.97 11.06 -9.15
CA MET A 113 12.94 11.55 -7.77
C MET A 113 14.26 11.29 -7.04
N ARG A 114 14.86 10.10 -7.22
CA ARG A 114 16.17 9.78 -6.62
C ARG A 114 17.26 10.74 -7.09
N THR A 115 17.27 11.11 -8.37
CA THR A 115 18.27 12.05 -8.91
C THR A 115 18.11 13.49 -8.40
N LEU A 116 16.93 13.86 -7.91
CA LEU A 116 16.65 15.19 -7.35
C LEU A 116 16.88 15.27 -5.84
N ALA A 117 16.84 14.13 -5.14
CA ALA A 117 17.00 14.04 -3.69
C ALA A 117 18.46 13.84 -3.23
N THR A 118 19.38 13.57 -4.16
CA THR A 118 20.85 13.58 -3.98
C THR A 118 21.44 14.92 -4.39
#